data_AF-A0A7C5J539-F1
#
_entry.id   AF-A0A7C5J539-F1
#
_cell.length_a   1.000
_cell.length_b   1.000
_cell.length_c   1.000
_cell.angle_alpha   90.00
_cell.angle_beta   90.00
_cell.angle_gamma   90.00
#
_symmetry.space_group_name_H-M   'P 1'
#
loop_
_entity.id
_entity.type
_entity.pdbx_description
1 polymer ?
#
loop_
_entity_poly.entity_id
_entity_poly.type
_entity_poly.pdbx_seq_one_letter_code
_entity_poly.pdbx_strand_id
1 'polypeptide(L)'
;MSALFDREFLFVAGKGGVGKTTVSAALALAAAKRGKRVLVAMCNTKERLSSLLDVQPIGPRNQPILENIDAVNMTPAVALEEYGMMVLKVRSVYKAVFENRFVSAVLRGTPGIEAWAML
;
A
#
# COMPACT_ATOMS: atom_id res chain seq x y z
N MET A 1 12.78 -24.57 0.45
CA MET A 1 11.75 -23.50 0.37
C MET A 1 11.89 -22.43 1.46
N SER A 2 12.98 -22.39 2.23
CA SER A 2 13.24 -21.40 3.30
C SER A 2 13.61 -20.01 2.75
N ALA A 3 14.48 -19.96 1.73
CA ALA A 3 15.07 -18.72 1.22
C ALA A 3 14.10 -17.63 0.76
N LEU A 4 12.83 -17.94 0.48
CA LEU A 4 11.83 -16.95 0.06
C LEU A 4 11.28 -16.16 1.26
N PHE A 5 10.95 -16.84 2.35
CA PHE A 5 10.37 -16.20 3.56
C PHE A 5 11.43 -15.59 4.48
N ASP A 6 12.70 -15.75 4.13
CA ASP A 6 13.82 -15.05 4.75
C ASP A 6 14.05 -13.66 4.13
N ARG A 7 13.36 -13.33 3.03
CA ARG A 7 13.41 -11.99 2.43
C ARG A 7 12.46 -11.05 3.16
N GLU A 8 12.92 -9.83 3.42
CA GLU A 8 12.10 -8.77 4.04
C GLU A 8 11.09 -8.17 3.06
N PHE A 9 11.38 -8.21 1.76
CA PHE A 9 10.54 -7.61 0.73
C PHE A 9 10.31 -8.55 -0.44
N LEU A 10 9.03 -8.78 -0.78
CA LEU A 10 8.60 -9.64 -1.88
C LEU A 10 7.67 -8.88 -2.82
N PHE A 11 8.13 -8.62 -4.05
CA PHE A 11 7.29 -8.05 -5.10
C PHE A 11 6.55 -9.15 -5.88
N VAL A 12 5.22 -9.06 -5.91
CA VAL A 12 4.39 -9.93 -6.75
C VAL A 12 3.89 -9.14 -7.95
N ALA A 13 4.55 -9.30 -9.10
CA ALA A 13 4.26 -8.59 -10.34
C ALA A 13 3.67 -9.51 -11.42
N GLY A 14 3.03 -8.92 -12.43
CA GLY A 14 2.38 -9.64 -13.53
C GLY A 14 1.20 -8.88 -14.14
N LYS A 15 0.77 -9.30 -15.33
CA LYS A 15 -0.35 -8.70 -16.09
C LYS A 15 -1.68 -8.74 -15.33
N GLY A 16 -2.68 -7.97 -15.77
CA GLY A 16 -4.03 -7.98 -15.19
C GLY A 16 -4.64 -9.38 -15.22
N GLY A 17 -5.27 -9.82 -14.12
CA GLY A 17 -6.02 -11.08 -14.07
C GLY A 17 -5.22 -12.38 -13.86
N VAL A 18 -3.90 -12.37 -13.72
CA VAL A 18 -3.10 -13.61 -13.51
C VAL A 18 -3.06 -14.14 -12.08
N GLY A 19 -3.89 -13.60 -11.19
CA GLY A 19 -3.96 -14.08 -9.81
C GLY A 19 -2.91 -13.51 -8.85
N LYS A 20 -2.31 -12.34 -9.15
CA LYS A 20 -1.35 -11.66 -8.24
C LYS A 20 -1.87 -11.54 -6.80
N THR A 21 -3.08 -11.03 -6.62
CA THR A 21 -3.69 -10.86 -5.31
C THR A 21 -3.84 -12.19 -4.58
N THR A 22 -4.23 -13.25 -5.30
CA THR A 22 -4.35 -14.61 -4.76
C THR A 22 -2.99 -15.15 -4.32
N VAL A 23 -1.94 -14.96 -5.13
CA VAL A 23 -0.58 -15.38 -4.80
C VAL A 23 -0.05 -14.59 -3.60
N SER A 24 -0.24 -13.27 -3.55
CA SER A 24 0.13 -12.44 -2.39
C SER A 24 -0.56 -12.90 -1.11
N ALA A 25 -1.86 -13.21 -1.16
CA ALA A 25 -2.61 -13.75 -0.03
C ALA A 25 -2.04 -15.09 0.45
N ALA A 26 -1.78 -16.01 -0.49
CA ALA A 26 -1.21 -17.32 -0.16
C ALA A 26 0.20 -17.21 0.45
N LEU A 27 1.04 -16.31 -0.07
CA LEU A 27 2.37 -16.05 0.48
C LEU A 27 2.28 -15.45 1.89
N ALA A 28 1.37 -14.50 2.12
CA ALA A 28 1.17 -13.88 3.42
C ALA A 28 0.71 -14.90 4.48
N LEU A 29 -0.30 -15.72 4.15
CA LEU A 29 -0.76 -16.81 5.02
C LEU A 29 0.35 -17.82 5.30
N ALA A 30 1.13 -18.19 4.28
CA ALA A 30 2.24 -19.13 4.43
C ALA A 30 3.37 -18.57 5.31
N ALA A 31 3.67 -17.29 5.22
CA ALA A 31 4.65 -16.62 6.06
C ALA A 31 4.15 -16.46 7.51
N ALA A 32 2.89 -16.07 7.71
CA ALA A 32 2.27 -15.97 9.03
C ALA A 32 2.23 -17.31 9.77
N LYS A 33 1.89 -18.41 9.07
CA LYS A 33 1.96 -19.78 9.62
C LYS A 33 3.37 -20.20 10.08
N ARG A 34 4.42 -19.51 9.61
CA ARG A 34 5.82 -19.72 10.05
C ARG A 34 6.25 -18.75 11.15
N GLY A 35 5.30 -18.04 11.77
CA GLY A 35 5.55 -17.09 12.85
C GLY A 35 6.11 -15.74 12.40
N LYS A 36 6.08 -15.44 11.09
CA LYS A 36 6.52 -14.13 10.58
C LYS A 36 5.37 -13.13 10.68
N ARG A 37 5.68 -11.88 11.04
CA ARG A 37 4.76 -10.74 10.87
C ARG A 37 4.84 -10.23 9.45
N VAL A 38 3.70 -10.09 8.78
CA VAL A 38 3.63 -9.76 7.35
C VAL A 38 2.77 -8.53 7.13
N LEU A 39 3.22 -7.64 6.25
CA LEU A 39 2.40 -6.57 5.69
C LEU A 39 2.09 -6.88 4.23
N VAL A 40 0.81 -6.98 3.87
CA VAL A 40 0.38 -7.05 2.48
C VAL A 40 0.09 -5.65 1.96
N ALA A 41 1.02 -5.11 1.19
CA ALA A 41 0.89 -3.79 0.58
C ALA A 41 0.38 -3.89 -0.87
N MET A 42 -0.67 -3.14 -1.18
CA MET A 42 -1.22 -2.99 -2.52
C MET A 42 -0.96 -1.56 -3.02
N CYS A 43 -0.53 -1.41 -4.27
CA CYS A 43 -0.19 -0.11 -4.86
C CYS A 43 -1.37 0.43 -5.68
N ASN A 44 -2.35 1.06 -5.01
CA ASN A 44 -3.51 1.70 -5.62
C ASN A 44 -4.28 0.78 -6.58
N THR A 45 -4.63 -0.42 -6.11
CA THR A 45 -5.36 -1.41 -6.92
C THR A 45 -6.83 -1.48 -6.54
N LYS A 46 -7.67 -2.04 -7.43
CA LYS A 46 -9.02 -2.46 -7.03
C LYS A 46 -8.89 -3.51 -5.95
N GLU A 47 -9.31 -3.15 -4.74
CA GLU A 47 -9.20 -3.97 -3.54
C GLU A 47 -10.05 -5.24 -3.72
N ARG A 48 -9.41 -6.40 -3.51
CA ARG A 48 -10.01 -7.75 -3.65
C ARG A 48 -9.47 -8.72 -2.60
N LEU A 49 -8.46 -8.31 -1.84
CA LEU A 49 -7.83 -9.12 -0.82
C LEU A 49 -8.78 -9.35 0.36
N SER A 50 -9.54 -8.32 0.74
CA SER A 50 -10.56 -8.41 1.80
C SER A 50 -11.57 -9.53 1.52
N SER A 51 -12.11 -9.56 0.30
CA SER A 51 -13.08 -10.58 -0.13
C SER A 51 -12.46 -11.98 -0.25
N LEU A 52 -11.16 -12.08 -0.60
CA LEU A 52 -10.46 -13.37 -0.69
C LEU A 52 -10.18 -13.98 0.69
N LEU A 53 -10.00 -13.13 1.71
CA LEU A 53 -9.66 -13.56 3.07
C LEU A 53 -10.86 -13.51 4.03
N ASP A 54 -12.03 -13.07 3.55
CA ASP A 54 -13.24 -12.85 4.34
C ASP A 54 -13.01 -11.89 5.53
N VAL A 55 -12.40 -10.74 5.24
CA VAL A 55 -12.08 -9.69 6.22
C VAL A 55 -12.70 -8.35 5.84
N GLN A 56 -12.63 -7.37 6.74
CA GLN A 56 -13.09 -6.01 6.47
C GLN A 56 -12.33 -5.36 5.29
N PRO A 57 -12.96 -4.43 4.55
CA PRO A 57 -12.31 -3.70 3.48
C PRO A 57 -10.99 -3.06 3.91
N ILE A 58 -9.99 -3.13 3.05
CA ILE A 58 -8.63 -2.65 3.35
C ILE A 58 -8.47 -1.24 2.81
N GLY A 59 -8.24 -0.31 3.74
CA GLY A 59 -8.07 1.11 3.46
C GLY A 59 -6.63 1.52 3.12
N PRO A 60 -6.41 2.84 2.97
CA PRO A 60 -5.10 3.41 2.64
C PRO A 60 -4.14 3.53 3.83
N ARG A 61 -4.55 3.07 5.02
CA ARG A 61 -3.72 3.05 6.22
C ARG A 61 -3.52 1.61 6.65
N ASN A 62 -2.37 1.32 7.26
CA ASN A 62 -2.08 0.00 7.81
C ASN A 62 -3.18 -0.41 8.79
N GLN A 63 -3.73 -1.60 8.59
CA GLN A 63 -4.70 -2.19 9.49
C GLN A 63 -4.40 -3.68 9.69
N PRO A 64 -4.56 -4.21 10.91
CA PRO A 64 -4.52 -5.65 11.12
C PRO A 64 -5.72 -6.29 10.42
N ILE A 65 -5.48 -7.40 9.72
CA ILE A 65 -6.55 -8.16 9.05
C ILE A 65 -6.70 -9.57 9.60
N LEU A 66 -5.59 -10.21 9.97
CA LEU A 66 -5.54 -11.56 10.55
C LEU A 66 -4.38 -11.63 11.55
N GLU A 67 -4.29 -12.72 12.31
CA GLU A 67 -3.14 -12.95 13.19
C GLU A 67 -1.82 -12.92 12.41
N ASN A 68 -0.90 -12.05 12.84
CA ASN A 68 0.39 -11.80 12.20
C ASN A 68 0.33 -11.25 10.75
N ILE A 69 -0.83 -10.76 10.30
CA ILE A 69 -0.99 -10.17 8.96
C ILE A 69 -1.68 -8.81 9.06
N ASP A 70 -0.94 -7.79 8.67
CA ASP A 70 -1.45 -6.45 8.40
C ASP A 70 -1.62 -6.25 6.89
N ALA A 71 -2.48 -5.33 6.50
CA ALA A 71 -2.64 -4.95 5.10
C ALA A 71 -2.85 -3.45 4.91
N VAL A 72 -2.50 -2.97 3.72
CA VAL A 72 -2.70 -1.59 3.29
C VAL A 72 -2.93 -1.53 1.78
N ASN A 73 -3.92 -0.75 1.35
CA ASN A 73 -4.10 -0.38 -0.05
C ASN A 73 -3.67 1.07 -0.27
N MET A 74 -2.38 1.25 -0.49
CA MET A 74 -1.76 2.57 -0.60
C MET A 74 -2.40 3.35 -1.74
N THR A 75 -2.66 4.63 -1.49
CA THR A 75 -3.15 5.56 -2.52
C THR A 75 -2.17 6.72 -2.63
N PRO A 76 -1.93 7.26 -3.84
CA PRO A 76 -1.02 8.39 -4.01
C PRO A 76 -1.41 9.60 -3.16
N ALA A 77 -2.72 9.85 -3.00
CA ALA A 77 -3.24 10.97 -2.24
C ALA A 77 -2.87 10.87 -0.75
N VAL A 78 -3.08 9.71 -0.12
CA VAL A 78 -2.77 9.51 1.29
C VAL A 78 -1.26 9.45 1.51
N ALA A 79 -0.52 8.79 0.62
CA ALA A 79 0.94 8.71 0.74
C ALA A 79 1.61 10.09 0.59
N LEU A 80 1.09 10.94 -0.30
CA LEU A 80 1.54 12.32 -0.43
C LEU A 80 1.13 13.20 0.77
N GLU A 81 -0.04 12.99 1.36
CA GLU A 81 -0.43 13.63 2.61
C GLU A 81 0.56 13.27 3.72
N GLU A 82 0.88 11.98 3.87
CA GLU A 82 1.81 11.48 4.88
C GLU A 82 3.21 12.06 4.68
N TYR A 83 3.73 12.04 3.45
CA TYR A 83 5.00 12.65 3.11
C TYR A 83 5.02 14.17 3.39
N GLY A 84 3.98 14.90 2.96
CA GLY A 84 3.86 16.33 3.18
C GLY A 84 3.84 16.68 4.67
N MET A 85 3.15 15.87 5.48
CA MET A 85 3.12 16.02 6.94
C MET A 85 4.48 15.73 7.59
N MET A 86 5.23 14.75 7.09
CA MET A 86 6.60 14.46 7.57
C MET A 86 7.56 15.63 7.34
N VAL A 87 7.47 16.28 6.18
CA VAL A 87 8.37 17.39 5.80
C VAL A 87 7.96 18.71 6.43
N LEU A 88 6.68 19.09 6.30
CA LEU A 88 6.19 20.42 6.70
C LEU A 88 5.88 20.51 8.20
N LYS A 89 5.66 19.38 8.88
CA LYS A 89 5.35 19.25 10.33
C LYS A 89 4.15 20.05 10.84
N VAL A 90 3.48 20.82 9.98
CA VAL A 90 2.37 21.70 10.31
C VAL A 90 1.22 21.45 9.32
N ARG A 91 0.10 20.97 9.84
CA ARG A 91 -1.08 20.57 9.04
C ARG A 91 -1.71 21.72 8.26
N SER A 92 -1.67 22.95 8.79
CA SER A 92 -2.18 24.14 8.10
C SER A 92 -1.34 24.52 6.88
N VAL A 93 -0.02 24.39 6.96
CA VAL A 93 0.90 24.64 5.83
C VAL A 93 0.72 23.58 4.75
N TYR A 94 0.58 22.30 5.13
CA TYR A 94 0.25 21.24 4.18
C TYR A 94 -1.02 21.57 3.39
N LYS A 95 -2.12 21.91 4.08
CA LYS A 95 -3.38 22.26 3.41
C LYS A 95 -3.22 23.44 2.47
N ALA A 96 -2.56 24.52 2.92
CA ALA A 96 -2.34 25.70 2.09
C ALA A 96 -1.53 25.42 0.81
N VAL A 97 -0.58 24.48 0.87
CA VAL A 97 0.29 24.12 -0.26
C VAL A 97 -0.38 23.08 -1.16
N PHE A 98 -0.84 21.95 -0.62
CA PHE A 98 -1.28 20.79 -1.39
C PHE A 98 -2.75 20.83 -1.81
N GLU A 99 -3.63 21.52 -1.07
CA GLU A 99 -5.03 21.71 -1.48
C GLU A 99 -5.19 22.87 -2.49
N ASN A 100 -4.08 23.53 -2.88
CA ASN A 100 -4.09 24.57 -3.90
C ASN A 100 -4.24 23.96 -5.31
N ARG A 101 -5.15 24.52 -6.12
CA ARG A 101 -5.40 24.13 -7.52
C ARG A 101 -4.14 24.03 -8.36
N PHE A 102 -3.15 24.92 -8.13
CA PHE A 102 -1.92 24.95 -8.92
C PHE A 102 -1.01 23.76 -8.61
N VAL A 103 -0.81 23.46 -7.32
CA VAL A 103 0.02 22.32 -6.89
C VAL A 103 -0.64 21.00 -7.29
N SER A 104 -1.95 20.87 -7.06
CA SER A 104 -2.73 19.71 -7.49
C SER A 104 -2.68 19.47 -9.01
N ALA A 105 -2.59 20.53 -9.82
CA ALA A 105 -2.46 20.41 -11.27
C ALA A 105 -1.05 19.95 -11.69
N VAL A 106 0.00 20.50 -11.07
CA VAL A 106 1.39 20.10 -11.32
C VAL A 106 1.62 18.64 -10.94
N LEU A 107 1.14 18.22 -9.78
CA LEU A 107 1.25 16.83 -9.33
C LEU A 107 0.56 15.89 -10.34
N ARG A 108 -0.69 16.17 -10.73
CA ARG A 108 -1.39 15.35 -11.73
C ARG A 108 -0.76 15.37 -13.11
N GLY A 109 -0.09 16.46 -13.49
CA GLY A 109 0.60 16.60 -14.76
C GLY A 109 1.99 15.96 -14.81
N THR A 110 2.58 15.60 -13.67
CA THR A 110 3.94 15.07 -13.60
C THR A 110 3.92 13.53 -13.70
N PRO A 111 4.44 12.94 -14.80
CA PRO A 111 4.45 11.49 -14.95
C PRO A 111 5.31 10.84 -13.86
N GLY A 112 4.77 9.82 -13.21
CA GLY A 112 5.49 9.02 -12.21
C GLY A 112 5.46 9.56 -10.78
N ILE A 113 4.94 10.77 -10.53
CA ILE A 113 4.88 11.32 -9.17
C ILE A 113 3.98 10.51 -8.25
N GLU A 114 2.89 9.96 -8.78
CA GLU A 114 1.97 9.11 -8.01
C GLU A 114 2.64 7.80 -7.61
N ALA A 115 3.46 7.22 -8.49
CA ALA A 115 4.23 6.01 -8.18
C ALA A 115 5.34 6.31 -7.17
N TRP A 116 6.03 7.44 -7.33
CA TRP A 116 7.06 7.90 -6.40
C TRP A 116 6.51 8.14 -5.00
N ALA A 117 5.31 8.72 -4.89
CA ALA A 117 4.67 8.97 -3.60
C ALA A 117 4.34 7.67 -2.83
N MET A 118 4.27 6.52 -3.50
CA MET A 118 3.97 5.22 -2.90
C MET A 118 5.23 4.34 -2.68
N LEU A 119 6.44 4.89 -2.84
CA LEU A 119 7.70 4.26 -2.46
C LEU A 119 7.96 4.41 -0.96
#